data_AF-A0A2J7VXJ7-F1
#
_entry.id   AF-A0A2J7VXJ7-F1
#
_cell.length_a   1.000
_cell.length_b   1.000
_cell.length_c   1.000
_cell.angle_alpha   90.00
_cell.angle_beta   90.00
_cell.angle_gamma   90.00
#
_symmetry.space_group_name_H-M   'P 1'
#
loop_
_entity.id
_entity.type
_entity.pdbx_description
1 polymer ?
#
loop_
_entity_poly.entity_id
_entity_poly.type
_entity_poly.pdbx_seq_one_letter_code
_entity_poly.pdbx_strand_id
1 'polypeptide(L)'
;MLTRNHFDSSTLPVMDDIASLLHIALSVKGMNSTFKNARELDARRSKPAAMRVIKATSAAAQDLLDLAFKQKPEHLRKVHRQHIAKLTAAAEAAAGLAQQEYAALPEVAGKGTFEFGVLRPLQELCERWQATN
;
A
#
# COMPACT_ATOMS: atom_id res chain seq x y z
N MET A 1 16.63 -17.30 -14.20
CA MET A 1 16.04 -16.07 -13.65
C MET A 1 14.58 -16.03 -14.08
N LEU A 2 13.63 -15.96 -13.14
CA LEU A 2 12.20 -15.88 -13.46
C LEU A 2 11.87 -14.50 -14.02
N THR A 3 11.17 -14.44 -15.15
CA THR A 3 10.70 -13.21 -15.80
C THR A 3 9.19 -13.25 -16.02
N ARG A 4 8.54 -12.12 -16.35
CA ARG A 4 7.09 -12.03 -16.58
C ARG A 4 6.55 -13.08 -17.58
N ASN A 5 7.36 -13.48 -18.56
CA ASN A 5 6.99 -14.48 -19.57
C ASN A 5 6.76 -15.89 -19.02
N HIS A 6 7.13 -16.15 -17.75
CA HIS A 6 6.94 -17.43 -17.09
C HIS A 6 5.60 -17.55 -16.35
N PHE A 7 4.77 -16.50 -16.36
CA PHE A 7 3.47 -16.46 -15.67
C PHE A 7 2.36 -16.30 -16.70
N ASP A 8 1.22 -16.97 -16.45
CA ASP A 8 0.04 -16.80 -17.28
C ASP A 8 -0.57 -15.39 -17.16
N SER A 9 -1.39 -15.03 -18.14
CA SER A 9 -2.02 -13.70 -18.22
C SER A 9 -2.97 -13.41 -17.05
N SER A 10 -3.49 -14.44 -16.38
CA SER A 10 -4.33 -14.31 -15.18
C SER A 10 -3.53 -14.08 -13.89
N THR A 11 -2.28 -14.53 -13.83
CA THR A 11 -1.42 -14.45 -12.64
C THR A 11 -0.65 -13.14 -12.60
N LEU A 12 -0.28 -12.57 -13.76
CA LEU A 12 0.46 -11.32 -13.84
C LEU A 12 -0.22 -10.13 -13.11
N PRO A 13 -1.53 -9.85 -13.29
CA PRO A 13 -2.18 -8.76 -12.57
C PRO A 13 -2.16 -8.95 -11.05
N VAL A 14 -2.32 -10.19 -10.58
CA VAL A 14 -2.26 -10.52 -9.14
C VAL A 14 -0.86 -10.28 -8.59
N MET A 15 0.19 -10.64 -9.34
CA MET A 15 1.57 -10.35 -8.96
C MET A 15 1.87 -8.85 -8.93
N ASP A 16 1.34 -8.08 -9.88
CA ASP A 16 1.50 -6.63 -9.92
C ASP A 16 0.81 -5.96 -8.71
N ASP A 17 -0.37 -6.45 -8.31
CA ASP A 17 -1.06 -6.03 -7.07
C ASP A 17 -0.25 -6.37 -5.82
N ILE A 18 0.26 -7.59 -5.71
CA ILE A 18 1.13 -8.03 -4.59
C ILE A 18 2.37 -7.14 -4.51
N ALA A 19 3.06 -6.92 -5.62
CA ALA A 19 4.26 -6.09 -5.67
C ALA A 19 3.97 -4.65 -5.23
N SER A 20 2.84 -4.08 -5.68
CA SER A 20 2.42 -2.73 -5.29
C SER A 20 2.15 -2.64 -3.79
N LEU A 21 1.39 -3.58 -3.22
CA LEU A 21 1.08 -3.62 -1.78
C LEU A 21 2.35 -3.77 -0.93
N LEU A 22 3.27 -4.64 -1.33
CA LEU A 22 4.55 -4.83 -0.64
C LEU A 22 5.45 -3.61 -0.74
N HIS A 23 5.51 -2.96 -1.90
CA HIS A 23 6.26 -1.73 -2.09
C HIS A 23 5.74 -0.63 -1.15
N ILE A 24 4.42 -0.41 -1.08
CA ILE A 24 3.79 0.53 -0.17
C ILE A 24 4.18 0.21 1.29
N ALA A 25 4.07 -1.04 1.71
CA ALA A 25 4.40 -1.46 3.07
C ALA A 25 5.88 -1.19 3.42
N LEU A 26 6.79 -1.42 2.49
CA LEU A 26 8.23 -1.17 2.65
C LEU A 26 8.54 0.33 2.69
N SER A 27 7.93 1.13 1.81
CA SER A 27 8.06 2.59 1.80
C SER A 27 7.64 3.19 3.14
N VAL A 28 6.50 2.77 3.69
CA VAL A 28 6.05 3.22 5.02
C VAL A 28 7.00 2.77 6.13
N LYS A 29 7.53 1.54 6.08
CA LYS A 29 8.50 1.06 7.09
C LYS A 29 9.79 1.87 7.06
N GLY A 30 10.33 2.14 5.87
CA GLY A 30 11.54 2.95 5.70
C GLY A 30 11.37 4.37 6.21
N MET A 31 10.22 4.99 5.97
CA MET A 31 9.92 6.33 6.47
C MET A 31 9.61 6.37 7.96
N ASN A 32 8.98 5.34 8.52
CA ASN A 32 8.71 5.29 9.95
C ASN A 32 10.01 5.25 10.77
N SER A 33 11.11 4.70 10.23
CA SER A 33 12.44 4.88 10.82
C SER A 33 12.90 6.34 10.76
N THR A 34 12.68 7.04 9.65
CA THR A 34 13.02 8.46 9.49
C THR A 34 12.23 9.35 10.45
N PHE A 35 10.91 9.13 10.59
CA PHE A 35 10.05 9.89 11.50
C PHE A 35 10.39 9.73 12.97
N LYS A 36 10.89 8.56 13.39
CA LYS A 36 11.38 8.40 14.77
C LYS A 36 12.57 9.32 15.09
N ASN A 37 13.29 9.76 14.06
CA ASN A 37 14.53 10.53 14.19
C ASN A 37 14.34 12.02 13.83
N ALA A 38 13.26 12.39 13.14
CA ALA A 38 12.95 13.77 12.77
C ALA A 38 12.26 14.51 13.93
N ARG A 39 12.87 15.58 14.44
CA ARG A 39 12.34 16.38 15.57
C ARG A 39 11.03 17.10 15.25
N GLU A 40 10.80 17.41 13.97
CA GLU A 40 9.64 18.15 13.47
C GLU A 40 8.41 17.25 13.27
N LEU A 41 8.56 15.93 13.37
CA LEU A 41 7.51 14.96 13.12
C LEU A 41 7.08 14.27 14.41
N ASP A 42 5.81 14.45 14.78
CA ASP A 42 5.24 13.86 15.99
C ASP A 42 5.08 12.33 15.82
N ALA A 43 6.13 11.60 16.16
CA ALA A 43 6.16 10.14 16.11
C ALA A 43 5.02 9.47 16.91
N ARG A 44 4.45 10.13 17.93
CA ARG A 44 3.29 9.58 18.68
C ARG A 44 2.02 9.63 17.83
N ARG A 45 1.87 10.65 17.00
CA ARG A 45 0.72 10.81 16.07
C ARG A 45 0.90 10.00 14.78
N SER A 46 2.11 9.93 14.23
CA SER A 46 2.36 9.27 12.92
C SER A 46 2.40 7.74 13.01
N LYS A 47 2.90 7.17 14.12
CA LYS A 47 3.10 5.72 14.25
C LYS A 47 1.79 4.90 14.11
N PRO A 48 0.66 5.25 14.74
CA PRO A 48 -0.59 4.50 14.58
C PRO A 48 -1.10 4.49 13.13
N ALA A 49 -1.00 5.63 12.44
CA ALA A 49 -1.37 5.75 11.03
C ALA A 49 -0.48 4.89 10.14
N ALA A 50 0.85 4.98 10.31
CA ALA A 50 1.81 4.17 9.55
C ALA A 50 1.58 2.66 9.75
N MET A 51 1.31 2.24 11.00
CA MET A 51 1.00 0.83 11.30
C MET A 51 -0.31 0.37 10.66
N ARG A 52 -1.31 1.23 10.53
CA ARG A 52 -2.56 0.91 9.84
C ARG A 52 -2.30 0.61 8.37
N VAL A 53 -1.51 1.45 7.70
CA VAL A 53 -1.13 1.25 6.29
C VAL A 53 -0.36 -0.05 6.11
N ILE A 54 0.68 -0.28 6.93
CA ILE A 54 1.51 -1.50 6.85
C ILE A 54 0.66 -2.75 7.05
N LYS A 55 -0.23 -2.77 8.06
CA LYS A 55 -1.05 -3.94 8.36
C LYS A 55 -2.05 -4.25 7.25
N ALA A 56 -2.73 -3.23 6.72
CA ALA A 56 -3.72 -3.43 5.66
C ALA A 56 -3.06 -3.95 4.37
N THR A 57 -1.97 -3.31 3.96
CA THR A 57 -1.24 -3.69 2.73
C THR A 57 -0.60 -5.06 2.83
N SER A 58 0.04 -5.38 3.96
CA SER A 58 0.66 -6.70 4.16
C SER A 58 -0.38 -7.84 4.21
N ALA A 59 -1.53 -7.62 4.85
CA ALA A 59 -2.59 -8.62 4.91
C ALA A 59 -3.20 -8.90 3.52
N ALA A 60 -3.49 -7.84 2.76
CA ALA A 60 -4.00 -7.99 1.39
C ALA A 60 -2.98 -8.69 0.48
N ALA A 61 -1.69 -8.34 0.58
CA ALA A 61 -0.63 -9.00 -0.20
C ALA A 61 -0.51 -10.49 0.14
N GLN A 62 -0.59 -10.85 1.42
CA GLN A 62 -0.54 -12.25 1.84
C GLN A 62 -1.71 -13.07 1.29
N ASP A 63 -2.94 -12.55 1.37
CA ASP A 63 -4.11 -13.26 0.87
C ASP A 63 -4.08 -13.44 -0.66
N LEU A 64 -3.53 -12.46 -1.39
CA LEU A 64 -3.31 -12.58 -2.84
C LEU A 64 -2.19 -13.56 -3.19
N LEU A 65 -1.08 -13.56 -2.44
CA LEU A 65 -0.01 -14.55 -2.60
C LEU A 65 -0.56 -15.97 -2.42
N ASP A 66 -1.32 -16.18 -1.35
CA ASP A 66 -1.99 -17.44 -1.06
C ASP A 66 -2.88 -17.88 -2.22
N LEU A 67 -3.61 -16.95 -2.85
CA LEU A 67 -4.48 -17.23 -3.98
C LEU A 67 -3.70 -17.55 -5.26
N ALA A 68 -2.63 -16.79 -5.54
CA ALA A 68 -1.78 -16.97 -6.71
C ALA A 68 -1.12 -18.37 -6.71
N PHE A 69 -0.62 -18.83 -5.56
CA PHE A 69 -0.02 -20.17 -5.43
C PHE A 69 -1.05 -21.30 -5.39
N LYS A 70 -2.30 -21.03 -5.00
CA LYS A 70 -3.39 -22.03 -4.98
C LYS A 70 -4.13 -22.14 -6.33
N GLN A 71 -3.79 -21.33 -7.33
CA GLN A 71 -4.44 -21.28 -8.65
C GLN A 71 -5.97 -21.16 -8.58
N LYS A 72 -6.48 -20.28 -7.72
CA LYS A 72 -7.91 -20.05 -7.51
C LYS A 72 -8.35 -18.65 -7.97
N PRO A 73 -8.22 -18.31 -9.27
CA PRO A 73 -8.50 -16.98 -9.79
C PRO A 73 -9.95 -16.51 -9.54
N GLU A 74 -10.90 -17.44 -9.42
CA GLU A 74 -12.30 -17.17 -9.10
C GLU A 74 -12.50 -16.50 -7.72
N HIS A 75 -11.54 -16.66 -6.82
CA HIS A 75 -11.57 -16.07 -5.49
C HIS A 75 -10.96 -14.65 -5.43
N LEU A 76 -10.38 -14.14 -6.53
CA LEU A 76 -9.72 -12.84 -6.55
C LEU A 76 -10.67 -11.70 -6.16
N ARG A 77 -11.88 -11.69 -6.76
CA ARG A 77 -12.94 -10.73 -6.41
C ARG A 77 -13.38 -10.82 -4.96
N LYS A 78 -13.26 -11.99 -4.32
CA LYS A 78 -13.57 -12.15 -2.90
C LYS A 78 -12.52 -11.47 -2.04
N VAL A 79 -11.23 -11.65 -2.35
CA VAL A 79 -10.12 -10.98 -1.67
C VAL A 79 -10.23 -9.46 -1.83
N HIS A 80 -10.50 -8.97 -3.04
CA HIS A 80 -10.70 -7.53 -3.28
C HIS A 80 -11.81 -6.96 -2.37
N ARG A 81 -13.00 -7.59 -2.36
CA ARG A 81 -14.12 -7.17 -1.50
C ARG A 81 -13.79 -7.21 0.00
N GLN A 82 -13.03 -8.20 0.44
CA GLN A 82 -12.66 -8.35 1.86
C GLN A 82 -11.71 -7.26 2.36
N HIS A 83 -10.86 -6.74 1.48
CA HIS A 83 -9.80 -5.80 1.85
C HIS A 83 -10.06 -4.36 1.44
N ILE A 84 -10.95 -4.10 0.48
CA ILE A 84 -11.13 -2.75 -0.07
C ILE A 84 -11.40 -1.69 1.01
N ALA A 85 -12.31 -1.96 1.96
CA ALA A 85 -12.61 -1.02 3.04
C ALA A 85 -11.39 -0.73 3.94
N LYS A 86 -10.55 -1.74 4.20
CA LYS A 86 -9.33 -1.59 5.01
C LYS A 86 -8.26 -0.81 4.25
N LEU A 87 -8.14 -1.02 2.93
CA LEU A 87 -7.21 -0.30 2.08
C LEU A 87 -7.64 1.16 1.88
N THR A 88 -8.94 1.45 1.78
CA THR A 88 -9.47 2.81 1.78
C THR A 88 -9.15 3.54 3.09
N ALA A 89 -9.40 2.90 4.25
CA ALA A 89 -9.02 3.48 5.54
C ALA A 89 -7.50 3.64 5.72
N ALA A 90 -6.71 2.81 5.05
CA ALA A 90 -5.26 2.98 4.97
C ALA A 90 -4.87 4.16 4.07
N ALA A 91 -5.58 4.41 2.96
CA ALA A 91 -5.37 5.58 2.12
C ALA A 91 -5.64 6.88 2.88
N GLU A 92 -6.71 6.96 3.66
CA GLU A 92 -6.98 8.10 4.55
C GLU A 92 -5.86 8.31 5.57
N ALA A 93 -5.36 7.23 6.17
CA ALA A 93 -4.22 7.31 7.08
C ALA A 93 -2.94 7.79 6.39
N ALA A 94 -2.68 7.33 5.16
CA ALA A 94 -1.55 7.75 4.34
C ALA A 94 -1.67 9.24 3.95
N ALA A 95 -2.87 9.74 3.66
CA ALA A 95 -3.12 11.15 3.40
C ALA A 95 -2.77 12.03 4.61
N GLY A 96 -3.15 11.59 5.82
CA GLY A 96 -2.74 12.25 7.06
C GLY A 96 -1.22 12.28 7.26
N LEU A 97 -0.51 11.21 6.88
CA LEU A 97 0.95 11.16 6.93
C LEU A 97 1.60 12.07 5.89
N ALA A 98 1.05 12.14 4.67
CA ALA A 98 1.53 13.05 3.63
C ALA A 98 1.36 14.52 4.04
N GLN A 99 0.25 14.87 4.69
CA GLN A 99 0.05 16.21 5.24
C GLN A 99 1.05 16.54 6.35
N GLN A 100 1.36 15.58 7.23
CA GLN A 100 2.38 15.75 8.26
C GLN A 100 3.79 15.91 7.66
N GLU A 101 4.12 15.13 6.63
CA GLU A 101 5.38 15.25 5.89
C GLU A 101 5.51 16.66 5.28
N TYR A 102 4.46 17.14 4.61
CA TYR A 102 4.44 18.49 4.04
C TYR A 102 4.52 19.60 5.11
N ALA A 103 3.82 19.44 6.23
CA ALA A 103 3.85 20.43 7.30
C ALA A 103 5.24 20.55 7.95
N ALA A 104 5.98 19.44 8.03
CA ALA A 104 7.35 19.44 8.53
C ALA A 104 8.36 19.91 7.48
N LEU A 105 8.15 19.55 6.21
CA LEU A 105 9.05 19.81 5.09
C LEU A 105 8.27 20.41 3.90
N PRO A 106 7.93 21.71 3.92
CA PRO A 106 7.11 22.32 2.87
C PRO A 106 7.72 22.20 1.45
N GLU A 107 9.05 22.12 1.33
CA GLU A 107 9.76 21.96 0.06
C GLU A 107 9.48 20.63 -0.67
N VAL A 108 8.95 19.62 0.04
CA VAL A 108 8.56 18.33 -0.57
C VAL A 108 7.08 18.26 -0.94
N ALA A 109 6.36 19.39 -0.94
CA ALA A 109 4.97 19.48 -1.38
C ALA A 109 4.78 18.79 -2.74
N GLY A 110 3.88 17.81 -2.79
CA GLY A 110 3.61 17.09 -4.04
C GLY A 110 4.84 16.37 -4.62
N LYS A 111 5.82 16.03 -3.78
CA LYS A 111 6.98 15.16 -4.10
C LYS A 111 7.37 14.23 -2.93
N GLY A 112 6.68 14.35 -1.81
CA GLY A 112 6.93 13.59 -0.58
C GLY A 112 6.76 12.08 -0.77
N THR A 113 7.45 11.31 0.06
CA THR A 113 7.46 9.86 -0.08
C THR A 113 6.11 9.26 0.31
N PHE A 114 5.34 9.89 1.22
CA PHE A 114 3.98 9.42 1.50
C PHE A 114 3.01 9.72 0.35
N GLU A 115 3.13 10.86 -0.31
CA GLU A 115 2.26 11.18 -1.44
C GLU A 115 2.49 10.20 -2.61
N PHE A 116 3.74 10.00 -3.04
CA PHE A 116 4.05 9.24 -4.26
C PHE A 116 4.38 7.77 -4.01
N GLY A 117 5.00 7.44 -2.89
CA GLY A 117 5.41 6.07 -2.57
C GLY A 117 4.33 5.27 -1.83
N VAL A 118 3.26 5.93 -1.36
CA VAL A 118 2.25 5.31 -0.49
C VAL A 118 0.83 5.67 -0.91
N LEU A 119 0.44 6.95 -0.85
CA LEU A 119 -0.94 7.40 -1.03
C LEU A 119 -1.44 7.17 -2.44
N ARG A 120 -0.78 7.73 -3.45
CA ARG A 120 -1.20 7.60 -4.86
C ARG A 120 -1.29 6.13 -5.31
N PRO A 121 -0.25 5.29 -5.09
CA PRO A 121 -0.34 3.88 -5.46
C PRO A 121 -1.48 3.15 -4.74
N LEU A 122 -1.77 3.51 -3.48
CA LEU A 122 -2.85 2.91 -2.73
C LEU A 122 -4.22 3.36 -3.24
N GLN A 123 -4.38 4.61 -3.66
CA GLN A 123 -5.60 5.13 -4.28
C GLN A 123 -5.85 4.46 -5.63
N GLU A 124 -4.85 4.40 -6.50
CA GLU A 124 -4.92 3.73 -7.81
C GLU A 124 -5.32 2.25 -7.66
N LEU A 125 -4.74 1.56 -6.68
CA LEU A 125 -5.09 0.17 -6.38
C LEU A 125 -6.53 0.04 -5.87
N CYS A 126 -6.97 0.93 -4.97
CA CYS A 126 -8.35 0.94 -4.48
C CYS A 126 -9.35 1.16 -5.61
N GLU A 127 -9.10 2.15 -6.48
CA GLU A 127 -9.95 2.46 -7.63
C GLU A 127 -10.04 1.26 -8.59
N ARG A 128 -8.90 0.65 -8.93
CA ARG A 128 -8.86 -0.55 -9.76
C ARG A 128 -9.66 -1.69 -9.15
N TRP A 129 -9.52 -1.93 -7.85
CA TRP A 129 -10.24 -3.01 -7.17
C TRP A 129 -11.74 -2.74 -7.08
N GLN A 130 -12.15 -1.49 -6.89
CA GLN A 130 -13.56 -1.09 -6.92
C GLN A 130 -14.18 -1.28 -8.30
N ALA A 131 -13.45 -0.94 -9.37
CA ALA A 131 -13.93 -1.15 -10.75
C ALA A 131 -14.13 -2.63 -11.13
N THR A 132 -13.49 -3.55 -10.39
CA THR A 132 -13.61 -5.01 -10.60
C THR A 132 -14.67 -5.70 -9.72
N ASN A 133 -15.30 -4.96 -8.79
CA ASN A 133 -16.33 -5.46 -7.87
C ASN A 133 -17.74 -5.18 -8.39
#